data_AF-A0A9P8VUS6-F1
#
_entry.id   AF-A0A9P8VUS6-F1
#
_cell.length_a   1.000
_cell.length_b   1.000
_cell.length_c   1.000
_cell.angle_alpha   90.00
_cell.angle_beta   90.00
_cell.angle_gamma   90.00
#
_symmetry.space_group_name_H-M   'P 1'
#
loop_
_entity.id
_entity.type
_entity.pdbx_description
1 polymer ?
#
loop_
_entity_poly.entity_id
_entity_poly.type
_entity_poly.pdbx_seq_one_letter_code
_entity_poly.pdbx_strand_id
1 'polypeptide(L)'
;MASSSAPTIPQLKQAFLFRQITLLSQPLAPSRTWQAANDASDAPLPERAVDDALFTLNHSVTQHCRRVYAPQATRNISEQIDNVYAKEAERRFDTGLDDEVEGALGRDVDLTDHSTIEALPEAWISDKDITDYPMEAKRYADNVQRLAELDQQRKKLRDQVDRLKRLQAVVKPLETEDSGVGLQENLLTRGGPVEKELERMRILLARVGGRVNMLPEAEESGPPNVQVTSSESLQQARKRRVDEFLADNKVFPS
;
A
#
# COMPACT_ATOMS: atom_id res chain seq x y z
N MET A 1 8.73 -9.29 -28.54
CA MET A 1 8.60 -7.82 -28.69
C MET A 1 7.76 -7.34 -27.52
N ALA A 2 8.39 -6.92 -26.42
CA ALA A 2 7.64 -6.42 -25.27
C ALA A 2 6.94 -5.11 -25.66
N SER A 3 5.62 -5.06 -25.57
CA SER A 3 4.87 -3.83 -25.73
C SER A 3 5.36 -2.84 -24.67
N SER A 4 5.94 -1.73 -25.11
CA SER A 4 6.27 -0.63 -24.20
C SER A 4 4.97 -0.18 -23.54
N SER A 5 4.86 -0.39 -22.22
CA SER A 5 3.76 0.15 -21.43
C SER A 5 3.63 1.65 -21.69
N ALA A 6 2.40 2.18 -21.70
CA ALA A 6 2.18 3.61 -21.79
C ALA A 6 3.02 4.34 -20.72
N PRO A 7 3.73 5.44 -21.07
CA PRO A 7 4.58 6.14 -20.13
C PRO A 7 3.75 6.72 -18.99
N THR A 8 4.20 6.52 -17.76
CA THR A 8 3.57 7.10 -16.57
C THR A 8 3.84 8.62 -16.49
N ILE A 9 3.00 9.36 -15.76
CA ILE A 9 3.16 10.82 -15.61
C ILE A 9 4.55 11.20 -15.03
N PRO A 10 5.08 10.51 -14.00
CA PRO A 10 6.46 10.72 -13.54
C PRO A 10 7.50 10.46 -14.63
N GLN A 11 7.31 9.43 -15.47
CA GLN A 11 8.23 9.15 -16.58
C GLN A 11 8.22 10.24 -17.66
N LEU A 12 7.07 10.85 -17.94
CA LEU A 12 6.99 12.00 -18.85
C LEU A 12 7.71 13.23 -18.27
N LYS A 13 7.50 13.51 -16.98
CA LYS A 13 8.20 14.59 -16.26
C LYS A 13 9.71 14.34 -16.24
N GLN A 14 10.13 13.11 -15.97
CA GLN A 14 11.52 12.69 -16.02
C GLN A 14 12.13 12.87 -17.42
N ALA A 15 11.43 12.45 -18.48
CA ALA A 15 11.87 12.61 -19.86
C ALA A 15 12.01 14.10 -20.25
N PHE A 16 11.08 14.94 -19.81
CA PHE A 16 11.18 16.40 -19.98
C PHE A 16 12.44 16.95 -19.30
N LEU A 17 12.68 16.61 -18.02
CA LEU A 17 13.86 17.06 -17.30
C LEU A 17 15.15 16.60 -17.99
N PHE A 18 15.23 15.34 -18.43
CA PHE A 18 16.37 14.85 -19.19
C PHE A 18 16.60 15.65 -20.47
N ARG A 19 15.54 15.98 -21.21
CA ARG A 19 15.65 16.80 -22.43
C ARG A 19 16.21 18.18 -22.12
N GLN A 20 15.73 18.82 -21.05
CA GLN A 20 16.22 20.14 -20.64
C GLN A 20 17.67 20.09 -20.16
N ILE A 21 18.02 19.11 -19.34
CA ILE A 21 19.40 18.89 -18.89
C ILE A 21 20.33 18.65 -20.09
N THR A 22 19.89 17.86 -21.07
CA THR A 22 20.67 17.57 -22.28
C THR A 22 20.95 18.86 -23.06
N LEU A 23 19.93 19.71 -23.24
CA LEU A 23 20.07 21.01 -23.90
C LEU A 23 21.06 21.92 -23.14
N LEU A 24 20.94 21.99 -21.82
CA LEU A 24 21.82 22.82 -20.97
C LEU A 24 23.26 22.27 -20.87
N SER A 25 23.44 20.97 -21.07
CA SER A 25 24.77 20.31 -21.04
C SER A 25 25.46 20.28 -22.41
N GLN A 26 24.86 20.88 -23.44
CA GLN A 26 25.44 20.91 -24.77
C GLN A 26 26.78 21.67 -24.75
N PRO A 27 27.84 21.15 -25.40
CA PRO A 27 29.13 21.83 -25.42
C PRO A 27 29.01 23.20 -26.06
N LEU A 28 29.56 24.19 -25.38
CA LEU A 28 29.63 25.56 -25.85
C LEU A 28 30.65 25.64 -26.97
N ALA A 29 30.28 26.33 -28.05
CA ALA A 29 31.14 26.69 -29.17
C ALA A 29 31.13 28.21 -29.33
N PRO A 30 32.23 28.82 -29.78
CA PRO A 30 32.25 30.26 -30.02
C PRO A 30 31.26 30.59 -31.13
N SER A 31 30.46 31.63 -30.93
CA SER A 31 29.49 32.05 -31.95
C SER A 31 30.24 32.67 -33.15
N ARG A 32 29.65 32.55 -34.34
CA ARG A 32 30.21 33.16 -35.56
C ARG A 32 30.39 34.68 -35.44
N THR A 33 29.51 35.33 -34.69
CA THR A 33 29.60 36.77 -34.42
C THR A 33 30.78 37.11 -33.52
N TRP A 34 31.05 36.27 -32.51
CA TRP A 34 32.22 36.44 -31.64
C TRP A 34 33.52 36.18 -32.40
N GLN A 35 33.56 35.15 -33.25
CA GLN A 35 34.73 34.85 -34.09
C GLN A 35 35.08 36.02 -35.01
N ALA A 36 34.09 36.56 -35.74
CA ALA A 36 34.30 37.72 -36.60
C ALA A 36 34.77 38.98 -35.83
N ALA A 37 34.31 39.16 -34.60
CA ALA A 37 34.75 40.26 -33.75
C ALA A 37 36.18 40.06 -33.20
N ASN A 38 36.57 38.81 -32.89
CA ASN A 38 37.94 38.47 -32.47
C ASN A 38 38.93 38.69 -33.61
N ASP A 39 38.58 38.26 -34.84
CA ASP A 39 39.43 38.39 -36.03
C ASP A 39 39.60 39.86 -36.46
N ALA A 40 38.61 40.71 -36.19
CA ALA A 40 38.64 42.14 -36.48
C ALA A 40 39.31 43.00 -35.39
N SER A 41 39.74 42.39 -34.28
CA SER A 41 40.38 43.10 -33.17
C SER A 41 41.85 43.41 -33.46
N ASP A 42 42.36 44.53 -32.94
CA ASP A 42 43.78 44.89 -33.01
C ASP A 42 44.70 43.90 -32.27
N ALA A 43 44.15 43.12 -31.33
CA ALA A 43 44.86 42.09 -30.57
C ALA A 43 44.00 40.81 -30.45
N PRO A 44 43.92 39.98 -31.52
CA PRO A 44 43.09 38.79 -31.53
C PRO A 44 43.57 37.76 -30.50
N LEU A 45 42.63 37.12 -29.80
CA LEU A 45 42.93 36.00 -28.93
C LEU A 45 43.37 34.80 -29.79
N PRO A 46 44.47 34.10 -29.41
CA PRO A 46 44.91 32.93 -30.16
C PRO A 46 43.89 31.80 -30.01
N GLU A 47 43.51 31.19 -31.14
CA GLU A 47 42.52 30.11 -31.23
C GLU A 47 42.78 28.99 -30.21
N ARG A 48 44.05 28.61 -30.04
CA ARG A 48 44.46 27.60 -29.07
C ARG A 48 44.08 27.93 -27.61
N ALA A 49 44.24 29.19 -27.20
CA ALA A 49 43.88 29.59 -25.82
C ALA A 49 42.35 29.59 -25.63
N VAL A 50 41.62 29.91 -26.68
CA VAL A 50 40.15 29.87 -26.71
C VAL A 50 39.67 28.42 -26.62
N ASP A 51 40.27 27.52 -27.41
CA ASP A 51 39.95 26.10 -27.39
C ASP A 51 40.28 25.45 -26.05
N ASP A 52 41.44 25.75 -25.45
CA ASP A 52 41.83 25.23 -24.13
C ASP A 52 40.86 25.73 -23.03
N ALA A 53 40.46 27.00 -23.08
CA ALA A 53 39.48 27.57 -22.16
C ALA A 53 38.09 26.95 -22.33
N LEU A 54 37.63 26.79 -23.58
CA LEU A 54 36.35 26.15 -23.89
C LEU A 54 36.33 24.68 -23.50
N PHE A 55 37.44 23.96 -23.73
CA PHE A 55 37.58 22.57 -23.29
C PHE A 55 37.44 22.46 -21.78
N THR A 56 38.14 23.32 -21.03
CA THR A 56 38.08 23.34 -19.56
C THR A 56 36.67 23.67 -19.05
N LEU A 57 36.01 24.66 -19.66
CA LEU A 57 34.64 25.05 -19.32
C LEU A 57 33.65 23.92 -19.62
N ASN A 58 33.67 23.35 -20.82
CA ASN A 58 32.80 22.25 -21.23
C ASN A 58 33.02 21.02 -20.35
N HIS A 59 34.26 20.76 -19.94
CA HIS A 59 34.58 19.69 -19.00
C HIS A 59 33.95 19.93 -17.62
N SER A 60 34.09 21.15 -17.08
CA SER A 60 33.48 21.55 -15.81
C SER A 60 31.96 21.47 -15.84
N VAL A 61 31.32 21.94 -16.92
CA VAL A 61 29.86 21.84 -17.12
C VAL A 61 29.42 20.38 -17.15
N THR A 62 30.13 19.53 -17.90
CA THR A 62 29.80 18.09 -17.97
C THR A 62 29.95 17.41 -16.62
N GLN A 63 31.01 17.71 -15.87
CA GLN A 63 31.21 17.18 -14.51
C GLN A 63 30.10 17.64 -13.56
N HIS A 64 29.75 18.92 -13.58
CA HIS A 64 28.66 19.48 -12.76
C HIS A 64 27.33 18.82 -13.11
N CYS A 65 26.96 18.74 -14.38
CA CYS A 65 25.71 18.12 -14.83
C CYS A 65 25.62 16.65 -14.40
N ARG A 66 26.71 15.88 -14.49
CA ARG A 66 26.75 14.48 -14.03
C ARG A 66 26.58 14.34 -12.52
N ARG A 67 27.15 15.27 -11.73
CA ARG A 67 27.10 15.22 -10.26
C ARG A 67 25.75 15.69 -9.72
N VAL A 68 25.19 16.77 -10.28
CA VAL A 68 23.96 17.39 -9.80
C VAL A 68 22.72 16.69 -10.36
N TYR A 69 22.74 16.28 -11.63
CA TYR A 69 21.61 15.66 -12.31
C TYR A 69 21.81 14.15 -12.53
N ALA A 70 22.14 13.44 -11.45
CA ALA A 70 22.21 11.98 -11.50
C ALA A 70 20.83 11.39 -11.87
N PRO A 71 20.75 10.29 -12.65
CA PRO A 71 19.47 9.74 -13.11
C PRO A 71 18.46 9.45 -12.00
N GLN A 72 18.94 9.02 -10.83
CA GLN A 72 18.11 8.78 -9.63
C GLN A 72 17.58 10.08 -9.01
N ALA A 73 18.38 11.14 -9.01
CA ALA A 73 17.96 12.46 -8.54
C ALA A 73 16.88 13.04 -9.44
N THR A 74 17.05 12.95 -10.77
CA THR A 74 16.03 13.39 -11.74
C THR A 74 14.71 12.64 -11.56
N ARG A 75 14.77 11.34 -11.29
CA ARG A 75 13.57 10.54 -10.97
C ARG A 75 12.89 11.02 -9.68
N ASN A 76 13.65 11.18 -8.59
CA ASN A 76 13.10 11.64 -7.32
C ASN A 76 12.47 13.04 -7.46
N ILE A 77 13.13 13.97 -8.16
CA ILE A 77 12.57 15.30 -8.45
C ILE A 77 11.28 15.19 -9.27
N SER A 78 11.23 14.31 -10.27
CA SER A 78 10.00 14.11 -11.05
C SER A 78 8.84 13.60 -10.19
N GLU A 79 9.10 12.69 -9.25
CA GLU A 79 8.13 12.18 -8.27
C GLU A 79 7.73 13.27 -7.26
N GLN A 80 8.67 14.10 -6.79
CA GLN A 80 8.36 15.23 -5.90
C GLN A 80 7.47 16.27 -6.58
N ILE A 81 7.79 16.64 -7.83
CA ILE A 81 6.94 17.53 -8.62
C ILE A 81 5.55 16.90 -8.74
N ASP A 82 5.46 15.63 -9.09
CA ASP A 82 4.19 14.91 -9.15
C ASP A 82 3.39 14.99 -7.86
N ASN A 83 4.01 14.70 -6.73
CA ASN A 83 3.39 14.78 -5.41
C ASN A 83 2.94 16.19 -5.03
N VAL A 84 3.69 17.23 -5.41
CA VAL A 84 3.30 18.63 -5.14
C VAL A 84 2.08 19.02 -5.95
N TYR A 85 2.03 18.65 -7.24
CA TYR A 85 0.87 18.89 -8.09
C TYR A 85 -0.35 18.11 -7.60
N ALA A 86 -0.19 16.84 -7.23
CA ALA A 86 -1.27 16.03 -6.67
C ALA A 86 -1.81 16.64 -5.37
N LYS A 87 -0.94 17.03 -4.42
CA LYS A 87 -1.35 17.67 -3.16
C LYS A 87 -2.01 19.03 -3.36
N GLU A 88 -1.53 19.82 -4.32
CA GLU A 88 -2.15 21.10 -4.64
C GLU A 88 -3.53 20.90 -5.30
N ALA A 89 -3.69 19.88 -6.15
CA ALA A 89 -4.98 19.50 -6.71
C ALA A 89 -5.96 19.04 -5.62
N GLU A 90 -5.53 18.16 -4.71
CA GLU A 90 -6.31 17.75 -3.54
C GLU A 90 -6.70 18.95 -2.67
N ARG A 91 -5.76 19.87 -2.42
CA ARG A 91 -6.04 21.07 -1.62
C ARG A 91 -7.08 21.96 -2.28
N ARG A 92 -7.00 22.19 -3.59
CA ARG A 92 -8.00 22.98 -4.32
C ARG A 92 -9.37 22.32 -4.30
N PHE A 93 -9.40 20.99 -4.44
CA PHE A 93 -10.62 20.20 -4.30
C PHE A 93 -11.22 20.35 -2.89
N ASP A 94 -10.41 20.25 -1.83
CA ASP A 94 -10.86 20.35 -0.44
C ASP A 94 -11.27 21.78 -0.01
N THR A 95 -10.61 22.81 -0.57
CA THR A 95 -10.91 24.22 -0.24
C THR A 95 -12.01 24.85 -1.08
N GLY A 96 -12.54 24.16 -2.10
CA GLY A 96 -13.61 24.70 -2.97
C GLY A 96 -13.22 25.99 -3.72
N LEU A 97 -11.93 26.32 -3.80
CA LEU A 97 -11.46 27.60 -4.34
C LEU A 97 -11.64 27.72 -5.87
N ASP A 98 -12.00 26.63 -6.56
CA ASP A 98 -12.39 26.60 -7.98
C ASP A 98 -13.93 26.54 -8.16
N ASP A 99 -14.71 27.03 -7.19
CA ASP A 99 -16.18 27.22 -7.25
C ASP A 99 -16.66 28.20 -8.36
N GLU A 100 -15.80 28.65 -9.28
CA GLU A 100 -16.23 29.49 -10.40
C GLU A 100 -17.07 28.71 -11.43
N VAL A 101 -16.99 27.37 -11.41
CA VAL A 101 -17.93 26.46 -12.09
C VAL A 101 -18.17 25.25 -11.19
N GLU A 102 -19.33 25.19 -10.54
CA GLU A 102 -19.81 24.05 -9.74
C GLU A 102 -19.52 22.74 -10.49
N GLY A 103 -18.57 21.92 -10.03
CA GLY A 103 -18.19 20.63 -10.65
C GLY A 103 -17.00 20.65 -11.62
N ALA A 104 -16.29 21.76 -11.82
CA ALA A 104 -15.03 21.76 -12.55
C ALA A 104 -13.94 21.05 -11.73
N LEU A 105 -13.64 19.80 -12.08
CA LEU A 105 -12.46 19.12 -11.56
C LEU A 105 -11.21 19.87 -12.02
N GLY A 106 -10.32 20.17 -11.06
CA GLY A 106 -9.02 20.74 -11.38
C GLY A 106 -8.31 19.88 -12.42
N ARG A 107 -7.63 20.52 -13.38
CA ARG A 107 -6.92 19.87 -14.49
C ARG A 107 -5.94 18.76 -14.07
N ASP A 108 -5.51 18.78 -12.82
CA ASP A 108 -4.50 17.89 -12.24
C ASP A 108 -5.06 16.90 -11.20
N VAL A 109 -6.40 16.72 -11.12
CA VAL A 109 -7.01 15.73 -10.21
C VAL A 109 -6.67 14.31 -10.66
N ASP A 110 -6.25 13.46 -9.71
CA ASP A 110 -5.97 12.05 -9.98
C ASP A 110 -7.27 11.27 -10.21
N LEU A 111 -7.51 10.88 -11.46
CA LEU A 111 -8.65 10.06 -11.88
C LEU A 111 -8.44 8.56 -11.60
N THR A 112 -7.35 8.18 -10.93
CA THR A 112 -7.18 6.82 -10.42
C THR A 112 -7.75 6.67 -9.02
N ASP A 113 -7.99 7.75 -8.28
CA ASP A 113 -8.53 7.66 -6.94
C ASP A 113 -10.03 7.33 -6.93
N HIS A 114 -10.44 6.57 -5.92
CA HIS A 114 -11.80 6.08 -5.87
C HIS A 114 -12.80 7.20 -5.52
N SER A 115 -12.45 8.05 -4.55
CA SER A 115 -13.26 9.20 -4.13
C SER A 115 -13.42 10.23 -5.24
N THR A 116 -12.39 10.45 -6.06
CA THR A 116 -12.44 11.37 -7.20
C THR A 116 -13.33 10.84 -8.31
N ILE A 117 -13.28 9.52 -8.57
CA ILE A 117 -14.19 8.87 -9.54
C ILE A 117 -15.65 8.96 -9.08
N GLU A 118 -15.94 8.79 -7.79
CA GLU A 118 -17.31 8.94 -7.25
C GLU A 118 -17.80 10.39 -7.26
N ALA A 119 -16.91 11.37 -7.14
CA ALA A 119 -17.25 12.79 -7.22
C ALA A 119 -17.47 13.30 -8.64
N LEU A 120 -17.18 12.49 -9.67
CA LEU A 120 -17.40 12.87 -11.08
C LEU A 120 -18.90 13.03 -11.36
N PRO A 121 -19.31 14.14 -11.99
CA PRO A 121 -20.65 14.29 -12.55
C PRO A 121 -20.92 13.21 -13.60
N GLU A 122 -22.11 12.61 -13.57
CA GLU A 122 -22.52 11.62 -14.59
C GLU A 122 -22.71 12.24 -15.98
N ALA A 123 -23.03 13.54 -16.02
CA ALA A 123 -23.24 14.31 -17.25
C ALA A 123 -22.36 15.56 -17.28
N TRP A 124 -22.12 16.08 -18.48
CA TRP A 124 -21.41 17.35 -18.66
C TRP A 124 -22.17 18.48 -17.96
N ILE A 125 -21.49 19.35 -17.22
CA ILE A 125 -22.16 20.28 -16.30
C ILE A 125 -22.77 21.49 -17.01
N SER A 126 -22.15 21.94 -18.10
CA SER A 126 -22.56 23.15 -18.81
C SER A 126 -23.53 22.84 -19.95
N ASP A 127 -24.80 23.23 -19.79
CA ASP A 127 -25.84 23.06 -20.83
C ASP A 127 -25.52 23.80 -22.14
N LYS A 128 -24.77 24.90 -22.06
CA LYS A 128 -24.29 25.66 -23.22
C LYS A 128 -23.30 24.83 -24.04
N ASP A 129 -22.35 24.19 -23.36
CA ASP A 129 -21.33 23.37 -24.01
C ASP A 129 -21.90 22.04 -24.53
N ILE A 130 -22.98 21.52 -23.92
CA ILE A 130 -23.72 20.38 -24.48
C ILE A 130 -24.34 20.75 -25.83
N THR A 131 -24.81 21.98 -25.98
CA THR A 131 -25.42 22.47 -27.22
C THR A 131 -24.36 22.70 -28.30
N ASP A 132 -23.21 23.27 -27.92
CA ASP A 132 -22.11 23.55 -28.83
C ASP A 132 -21.30 22.30 -29.20
N TYR A 133 -21.15 21.33 -28.28
CA TYR A 133 -20.34 20.12 -28.43
C TYR A 133 -21.08 18.83 -28.00
N PRO A 134 -22.16 18.43 -28.70
CA PRO A 134 -23.00 17.30 -28.29
C PRO A 134 -22.29 15.94 -28.36
N MET A 135 -21.29 15.79 -29.22
CA MET A 135 -20.51 14.56 -29.35
C MET A 135 -19.51 14.38 -28.20
N GLU A 136 -18.99 15.49 -27.66
CA GLU A 136 -18.03 15.45 -26.56
C GLU A 136 -18.73 15.15 -25.24
N ALA A 137 -19.92 15.73 -25.02
CA ALA A 137 -20.78 15.39 -23.88
C ALA A 137 -21.14 13.89 -23.83
N LYS A 138 -21.46 13.27 -24.98
CA LYS A 138 -21.71 11.83 -25.06
C LYS A 138 -20.47 11.00 -24.74
N ARG A 139 -19.32 11.37 -25.31
CA ARG A 139 -18.04 10.69 -25.04
C ARG A 139 -17.65 10.78 -23.58
N TYR A 140 -17.91 11.92 -22.94
CA TYR A 140 -17.69 12.09 -21.51
C TYR A 140 -18.54 11.09 -20.71
N ALA A 141 -19.85 11.03 -20.97
CA ALA A 141 -20.75 10.09 -20.28
C ALA A 141 -20.30 8.62 -20.45
N ASP A 142 -19.95 8.22 -21.68
CA ASP A 142 -19.43 6.88 -21.98
C ASP A 142 -18.12 6.57 -21.20
N ASN A 143 -17.23 7.56 -21.11
CA ASN A 143 -15.96 7.41 -20.38
C ASN A 143 -16.16 7.34 -18.87
N VAL A 144 -17.06 8.15 -18.29
CA VAL A 144 -17.38 8.12 -16.86
C VAL A 144 -17.99 6.77 -16.49
N GLN A 145 -18.91 6.24 -17.29
CA GLN A 145 -19.46 4.90 -17.10
C GLN A 145 -18.35 3.83 -17.12
N ARG A 146 -17.46 3.87 -18.12
CA ARG A 146 -16.34 2.93 -18.22
C ARG A 146 -15.37 3.04 -17.04
N LEU A 147 -15.10 4.25 -16.55
CA LEU A 147 -14.25 4.47 -15.38
C LEU A 147 -14.89 3.87 -14.12
N ALA A 148 -16.18 4.08 -13.92
CA ALA A 148 -16.92 3.48 -12.80
C ALA A 148 -16.90 1.94 -12.85
N GLU A 149 -17.08 1.33 -14.03
CA GLU A 149 -16.98 -0.12 -14.21
C GLU A 149 -15.58 -0.66 -13.87
N LEU A 150 -14.53 0.00 -14.37
CA LEU A 150 -13.14 -0.40 -14.11
C LEU A 150 -12.78 -0.24 -12.63
N ASP A 151 -13.28 0.81 -11.97
CA ASP A 151 -13.07 1.00 -10.54
C ASP A 151 -13.77 -0.09 -9.71
N GLN A 152 -15.00 -0.47 -10.07
CA GLN A 152 -15.69 -1.61 -9.44
C GLN A 152 -14.93 -2.92 -9.63
N GLN A 153 -14.37 -3.18 -10.82
CA GLN A 153 -13.53 -4.36 -11.06
C GLN A 153 -12.27 -4.32 -10.20
N ARG A 154 -11.63 -3.16 -10.10
CA ARG A 154 -10.44 -2.94 -9.26
C ARG A 154 -10.74 -3.19 -7.79
N LYS A 155 -11.87 -2.70 -7.27
CA LYS A 155 -12.33 -2.97 -5.89
C LYS A 155 -12.48 -4.47 -5.64
N LYS A 156 -13.20 -5.18 -6.52
CA LYS A 156 -13.40 -6.64 -6.40
C LYS A 156 -12.06 -7.39 -6.36
N LEU A 157 -11.10 -7.00 -7.20
CA LEU A 157 -9.77 -7.61 -7.19
C LEU A 157 -9.00 -7.31 -5.91
N ARG A 158 -9.05 -6.08 -5.39
CA ARG A 158 -8.44 -5.72 -4.10
C ARG A 158 -9.04 -6.53 -2.96
N ASP A 159 -10.36 -6.68 -2.91
CA ASP A 159 -11.05 -7.49 -1.90
C ASP A 159 -10.65 -8.97 -1.97
N GLN A 160 -10.51 -9.52 -3.18
CA GLN A 160 -10.02 -10.88 -3.39
C GLN A 160 -8.58 -11.04 -2.88
N VAL A 161 -7.69 -10.10 -3.22
CA VAL A 161 -6.31 -10.10 -2.76
C VAL A 161 -6.25 -10.01 -1.23
N ASP A 162 -7.04 -9.14 -0.62
CA ASP A 162 -7.06 -8.97 0.84
C ASP A 162 -7.63 -10.21 1.54
N ARG A 163 -8.66 -10.84 0.96
CA ARG A 163 -9.16 -12.15 1.44
C ARG A 163 -8.07 -13.21 1.38
N LEU A 164 -7.34 -13.31 0.26
CA LEU A 164 -6.27 -14.28 0.09
C LEU A 164 -5.10 -14.00 1.05
N LYS A 165 -4.72 -12.74 1.27
CA LYS A 165 -3.72 -12.36 2.28
C LYS A 165 -4.14 -12.72 3.69
N ARG A 166 -5.42 -12.50 4.05
CA ARG A 166 -5.97 -12.92 5.35
C ARG A 166 -5.92 -14.44 5.52
N LEU A 167 -6.31 -15.19 4.49
CA LEU A 167 -6.21 -16.65 4.51
C LEU A 167 -4.75 -17.09 4.65
N GLN A 168 -3.84 -16.50 3.88
CA GLN A 168 -2.41 -16.76 3.98
C GLN A 168 -1.88 -16.49 5.39
N ALA A 169 -2.32 -15.40 6.04
CA ALA A 169 -1.93 -15.09 7.42
C ALA A 169 -2.44 -16.12 8.44
N VAL A 170 -3.62 -16.72 8.22
CA VAL A 170 -4.19 -17.78 9.06
C VAL A 170 -3.56 -19.14 8.78
N VAL A 171 -3.18 -19.41 7.53
CA VAL A 171 -2.56 -20.66 7.09
C VAL A 171 -1.08 -20.73 7.48
N LYS A 172 -0.35 -19.61 7.41
CA LYS A 172 1.09 -19.55 7.69
C LYS A 172 1.51 -20.14 9.06
N PRO A 173 0.77 -19.95 10.17
CA PRO A 173 1.07 -20.60 11.45
C PRO A 173 0.80 -22.11 11.48
N LEU A 174 0.00 -22.64 10.55
CA LEU A 174 -0.37 -24.06 10.46
C LEU A 174 0.53 -24.83 9.49
N GLU A 175 1.38 -24.12 8.73
CA GLU A 175 2.41 -24.71 7.89
C GLU A 175 3.54 -25.25 8.79
N THR A 176 3.65 -26.57 8.89
CA THR A 176 4.85 -27.21 9.46
C THR A 176 5.99 -27.17 8.45
N GLU A 177 7.23 -27.29 8.94
CA GLU A 177 8.45 -27.39 8.14
C GLU A 177 8.39 -28.65 7.25
N ASP A 178 7.75 -28.52 6.08
CA ASP A 178 7.96 -29.29 4.84
C ASP A 178 6.78 -29.06 3.89
N SER A 179 6.93 -28.08 3.00
CA SER A 179 6.18 -27.94 1.74
C SER A 179 4.64 -28.05 1.82
N GLY A 180 4.02 -27.66 2.94
CA GLY A 180 2.56 -27.66 3.12
C GLY A 180 1.92 -29.03 3.39
N VAL A 181 2.71 -30.08 3.62
CA VAL A 181 2.20 -31.45 3.87
C VAL A 181 1.49 -31.55 5.23
N GLY A 182 2.00 -30.87 6.27
CA GLY A 182 1.40 -30.93 7.61
C GLY A 182 0.17 -30.05 7.83
N LEU A 183 -0.29 -29.30 6.81
CA LEU A 183 -1.54 -28.53 6.94
C LEU A 183 -2.73 -29.46 7.14
N GLN A 184 -2.75 -30.62 6.46
CA GLN A 184 -3.82 -31.62 6.54
C GLN A 184 -3.92 -32.26 7.92
N GLU A 185 -2.80 -32.39 8.63
CA GLU A 185 -2.77 -32.96 9.98
C GLU A 185 -3.44 -32.05 10.99
N ASN A 186 -3.40 -30.73 10.78
CA ASN A 186 -4.05 -29.75 11.65
C ASN A 186 -5.52 -29.48 11.28
N LEU A 187 -6.04 -30.09 10.20
CA LEU A 187 -7.44 -29.97 9.81
C LEU A 187 -8.32 -30.99 10.53
N LEU A 188 -9.50 -30.55 10.96
CA LEU A 188 -10.57 -31.40 11.49
C LEU A 188 -11.17 -32.27 10.38
N THR A 189 -10.49 -33.36 10.05
CA THR A 189 -10.99 -34.39 9.13
C THR A 189 -11.60 -35.55 9.93
N ARG A 190 -12.64 -36.19 9.40
CA ARG A 190 -13.29 -37.35 10.04
C ARG A 190 -12.31 -38.53 10.06
N GLY A 191 -11.92 -38.98 11.26
CA GLY A 191 -10.85 -39.95 11.50
C GLY A 191 -9.44 -39.36 11.50
N GLY A 192 -9.32 -38.03 11.48
CA GLY A 192 -8.04 -37.30 11.43
C GLY A 192 -7.25 -37.37 12.74
N PRO A 193 -5.95 -37.01 12.71
CA PRO A 193 -5.10 -37.01 13.89
C PRO A 193 -5.64 -36.10 15.01
N VAL A 194 -6.24 -34.95 14.69
CA VAL A 194 -6.90 -34.08 15.69
C VAL A 194 -8.06 -34.77 16.40
N GLU A 195 -8.91 -35.50 15.68
CA GLU A 195 -10.06 -36.21 16.28
C GLU A 195 -9.60 -37.30 17.25
N LYS A 196 -8.52 -38.01 16.90
CA LYS A 196 -7.88 -38.99 17.80
C LYS A 196 -7.38 -38.32 19.09
N GLU A 197 -6.77 -37.14 19.00
CA GLU A 197 -6.28 -36.46 20.19
C GLU A 197 -7.41 -35.84 21.02
N LEU A 198 -8.49 -35.38 20.38
CA LEU A 198 -9.72 -34.98 21.08
C LEU A 198 -10.36 -36.16 21.82
N GLU A 199 -10.37 -37.36 21.21
CA GLU A 199 -10.87 -38.58 21.86
C GLU A 199 -10.00 -39.01 23.04
N ARG A 200 -8.67 -38.96 22.90
CA ARG A 200 -7.73 -39.18 24.01
C ARG A 200 -7.93 -38.16 25.13
N MET A 201 -8.12 -36.88 24.80
CA MET A 201 -8.43 -35.84 25.79
C MET A 201 -9.76 -36.10 26.49
N ARG A 202 -10.78 -36.59 25.78
CA ARG A 202 -12.07 -36.96 26.40
C ARG A 202 -11.91 -38.09 27.42
N ILE A 203 -11.12 -39.11 27.08
CA ILE A 203 -10.81 -40.22 27.98
C ILE A 203 -10.01 -39.73 29.20
N LEU A 204 -9.00 -38.88 28.98
CA LEU A 204 -8.21 -38.25 30.04
C LEU A 204 -9.08 -37.38 30.95
N LEU A 205 -10.00 -36.57 30.41
CA LEU A 205 -10.94 -35.77 31.18
C LEU A 205 -11.92 -36.63 32.00
N ALA A 206 -12.39 -37.74 31.44
CA ALA A 206 -13.22 -38.68 32.18
C ALA A 206 -12.45 -39.32 33.35
N ARG A 207 -11.17 -39.66 33.11
CA ARG A 207 -10.30 -40.25 34.13
C ARG A 207 -9.89 -39.25 35.21
N VAL A 208 -9.57 -38.01 34.82
CA VAL A 208 -9.26 -36.92 35.75
C VAL A 208 -10.50 -36.51 36.53
N GLY A 209 -11.65 -36.35 35.86
CA GLY A 209 -12.93 -36.09 36.53
C GLY A 209 -13.33 -37.20 37.50
N GLY A 210 -13.09 -38.46 37.14
CA GLY A 210 -13.29 -39.60 38.04
C GLY A 210 -12.33 -39.60 39.23
N ARG A 211 -11.05 -39.28 39.04
CA ARG A 211 -10.07 -39.15 40.13
C ARG A 211 -10.36 -37.96 41.04
N VAL A 212 -10.83 -36.84 40.49
CA VAL A 212 -11.25 -35.66 41.25
C VAL A 212 -12.52 -35.94 42.06
N ASN A 213 -13.46 -36.74 41.54
CA ASN A 213 -14.61 -37.22 42.31
C ASN A 213 -14.27 -38.30 43.34
N MET A 214 -13.09 -38.92 43.26
CA MET A 214 -12.59 -39.91 44.22
C MET A 214 -11.69 -39.29 45.29
N LEU A 215 -11.49 -37.97 45.27
CA LEU A 215 -10.94 -37.26 46.42
C LEU A 215 -11.96 -37.41 47.56
N PRO A 216 -11.56 -37.94 48.73
CA PRO A 216 -12.47 -38.17 49.83
C PRO A 216 -13.13 -36.83 50.21
N GLU A 217 -14.47 -36.81 50.24
CA GLU A 217 -15.19 -35.80 51.00
C GLU A 217 -14.62 -35.90 52.43
N ALA A 218 -13.84 -34.89 52.84
CA ALA A 218 -13.48 -34.76 54.24
C ALA A 218 -14.80 -34.67 55.00
N GLU A 219 -15.07 -35.70 55.80
CA GLU A 219 -16.27 -35.80 56.61
C GLU A 219 -16.39 -34.57 57.51
N GLU A 220 -17.35 -33.70 57.20
CA GLU A 220 -17.95 -32.83 58.21
C GLU A 220 -19.44 -33.20 58.32
N SER A 221 -19.76 -33.68 59.52
CA SER A 221 -21.09 -34.11 59.94
C SER A 221 -22.02 -32.91 60.16
N GLY A 222 -23.21 -32.91 59.56
CA GLY A 222 -24.32 -32.01 59.94
C GLY A 222 -25.43 -31.83 58.87
N PRO A 223 -26.72 -32.12 59.15
CA PRO A 223 -27.82 -32.00 58.17
C PRO A 223 -28.74 -30.79 58.46
N PRO A 224 -29.83 -30.56 57.70
CA PRO A 224 -29.95 -30.51 56.24
C PRO A 224 -30.58 -29.18 55.76
N ASN A 225 -30.67 -29.03 54.43
CA ASN A 225 -31.58 -28.12 53.70
C ASN A 225 -31.09 -26.69 53.45
N VAL A 226 -30.36 -26.51 52.34
CA VAL A 226 -30.45 -25.29 51.54
C VAL A 226 -30.59 -25.72 50.08
N GLN A 227 -31.73 -25.39 49.47
CA GLN A 227 -31.92 -25.42 48.02
C GLN A 227 -30.88 -24.49 47.39
N VAL A 228 -29.83 -25.05 46.80
CA VAL A 228 -28.80 -24.30 46.08
C VAL A 228 -29.27 -24.07 44.65
N THR A 229 -30.05 -23.01 44.44
CA THR A 229 -30.55 -22.59 43.13
C THR A 229 -29.71 -21.45 42.58
N SER A 230 -28.39 -21.62 42.39
CA SER A 230 -27.59 -20.66 41.61
C SER A 230 -26.34 -21.29 41.02
N SER A 231 -26.29 -21.37 39.69
CA SER A 231 -25.15 -21.81 38.86
C SER A 231 -23.82 -21.16 39.27
N GLU A 232 -23.85 -19.91 39.73
CA GLU A 232 -22.67 -19.15 40.14
C GLU A 232 -21.99 -19.71 41.40
N SER A 233 -22.77 -20.20 42.36
CA SER A 233 -22.24 -20.77 43.61
C SER A 233 -21.46 -22.07 43.36
N LEU A 234 -21.91 -22.89 42.41
CA LEU A 234 -21.20 -24.09 41.95
C LEU A 234 -19.91 -23.72 41.22
N GLN A 235 -19.92 -22.68 40.40
CA GLN A 235 -18.72 -22.23 39.69
C GLN A 235 -17.66 -21.67 40.66
N GLN A 236 -18.09 -20.95 41.70
CA GLN A 236 -17.19 -20.36 42.69
C GLN A 236 -16.62 -21.42 43.65
N ALA A 237 -17.44 -22.38 44.08
CA ALA A 237 -16.97 -23.54 44.83
C ALA A 237 -16.00 -24.40 44.01
N ARG A 238 -16.25 -24.54 42.71
CA ARG A 238 -15.38 -25.30 41.80
C ARG A 238 -14.05 -24.59 41.53
N LYS A 239 -14.04 -23.25 41.41
CA LYS A 239 -12.79 -22.47 41.29
C LYS A 239 -11.90 -22.61 42.52
N ARG A 240 -12.47 -22.44 43.73
CA ARG A 240 -11.72 -22.60 44.99
C ARG A 240 -11.11 -24.00 45.14
N ARG A 241 -11.84 -25.04 44.74
CA ARG A 241 -11.35 -26.44 44.77
C ARG A 241 -10.20 -26.70 43.79
N VAL A 242 -10.21 -26.05 42.63
CA VAL A 242 -9.12 -26.16 41.64
C VAL A 242 -7.88 -25.44 42.13
N ASP A 243 -8.04 -24.25 42.72
CA ASP A 243 -6.91 -23.48 43.28
C ASP A 243 -6.24 -24.22 44.45
N GLU A 244 -7.01 -24.89 45.30
CA GLU A 244 -6.49 -25.70 46.41
C GLU A 244 -5.74 -26.95 45.94
N PHE A 245 -6.23 -27.62 44.89
CA PHE A 245 -5.54 -28.76 44.27
C PHE A 245 -4.22 -28.36 43.60
N LEU A 246 -4.15 -27.17 43.00
CA LEU A 246 -2.93 -26.64 42.39
C LEU A 246 -1.89 -26.20 43.44
N ALA A 247 -2.32 -25.94 44.68
CA ALA A 247 -1.45 -25.57 45.80
C ALA A 247 -0.94 -26.78 46.61
N ASP A 248 -1.41 -28.00 46.33
CA ASP A 248 -0.99 -29.21 47.05
C ASP A 248 0.40 -29.69 46.61
N ASN A 249 1.39 -29.44 47.47
CA ASN A 249 2.81 -29.81 47.30
C ASN A 249 3.06 -31.32 47.18
N LYS A 250 2.05 -32.18 47.40
CA LYS A 250 2.15 -33.63 47.19
C LYS A 250 1.89 -34.04 45.74
N VAL A 251 1.15 -33.25 44.98
CA VAL A 251 0.78 -33.54 43.58
C VAL A 251 1.73 -32.87 42.60
N PHE A 252 2.23 -31.68 42.94
CA PHE A 252 3.25 -30.96 42.19
C PHE A 252 4.45 -30.63 43.09
N PRO A 253 5.39 -31.58 43.31
CA PRO A 253 6.64 -31.25 43.97
C PRO A 253 7.46 -30.33 43.07
N SER A 254 8.11 -29.35 43.68
CA SER A 254 8.98 -28.35 43.04
C SER A 254 10.15 -28.99 42.29
#